data_AF-A0A6P0MX08-F1
#
_entry.id   AF-A0A6P0MX08-F1
#
_cell.length_a   1.000
_cell.length_b   1.000
_cell.length_c   1.000
_cell.angle_alpha   90.00
_cell.angle_beta   90.00
_cell.angle_gamma   90.00
#
_symmetry.space_group_name_H-M   'P 1'
#
loop_
_entity.id
_entity.type
_entity.pdbx_description
1 polymer ?
#
loop_
_entity_poly.entity_id
_entity_poly.type
_entity_poly.pdbx_seq_one_letter_code
_entity_poly.pdbx_strand_id
1 'polypeptide(L)'
;MTPWLSLTVLAPSRWKLRKAIKAVNEVMADLHVEKHPDKTFIGRVSRGFEFLGYWFSPTGLQVAQKTVERMKAKVAQLYEQGASDRCIGDYLRRWVSWVRGGLSGVVLGFGAVEWNGMQDWVVRGCY
;
A
#
# COMPACT_ATOMS: atom_id res chain seq x y z
N MET A 1 -22.31 -2.96 4.54
CA MET A 1 -20.99 -2.47 4.09
C MET A 1 -20.50 -3.46 3.04
N THR A 2 -20.70 -3.17 1.75
CA THR A 2 -20.28 -4.07 0.66
C THR A 2 -18.76 -4.19 0.67
N PRO A 3 -18.18 -5.39 0.84
CA PRO A 3 -16.73 -5.54 0.77
C PRO A 3 -16.28 -5.28 -0.66
N TRP A 4 -15.57 -4.17 -0.85
CA TRP A 4 -15.07 -3.78 -2.16
C TRP A 4 -13.89 -4.67 -2.55
N LEU A 5 -14.07 -5.49 -3.58
CA LEU A 5 -13.00 -6.29 -4.16
C LEU A 5 -11.99 -5.39 -4.89
N SER A 6 -10.71 -5.55 -4.55
CA SER A 6 -9.59 -4.90 -5.24
C SER A 6 -8.86 -5.95 -6.07
N LEU A 7 -8.96 -5.87 -7.40
CA LEU A 7 -8.35 -6.82 -8.34
C LEU A 7 -7.33 -6.12 -9.24
N THR A 8 -6.13 -6.67 -9.35
CA THR A 8 -5.10 -6.22 -10.29
C THR A 8 -4.89 -7.27 -11.38
N VAL A 9 -4.98 -6.86 -12.65
CA VAL A 9 -4.73 -7.72 -13.81
C VAL A 9 -3.51 -7.20 -14.56
N LEU A 10 -2.46 -8.03 -14.64
CA LEU A 10 -1.27 -7.74 -15.44
C LEU A 10 -1.33 -8.54 -16.75
N ALA A 11 -1.02 -7.89 -17.86
CA ALA A 11 -0.99 -8.53 -19.17
C ALA A 11 0.14 -7.99 -20.03
N PRO A 12 0.80 -8.83 -20.86
CA PRO A 12 1.94 -8.41 -21.66
C PRO A 12 1.56 -7.53 -22.85
N SER A 13 0.28 -7.44 -23.21
CA SER A 13 -0.21 -6.55 -24.28
C SER A 13 -1.58 -5.97 -23.96
N ARG A 14 -1.88 -4.81 -24.56
CA ARG A 14 -3.19 -4.13 -24.43
C ARG A 14 -4.35 -5.04 -24.87
N TRP A 15 -4.14 -5.86 -25.89
CA TRP A 15 -5.17 -6.78 -26.41
C TRP A 15 -5.50 -7.90 -25.42
N LYS A 16 -4.47 -8.48 -24.79
CA LYS A 16 -4.66 -9.49 -23.75
C LYS A 16 -5.33 -8.88 -22.51
N LEU A 17 -4.96 -7.65 -22.13
CA LEU A 17 -5.62 -6.92 -21.05
C LEU A 17 -7.11 -6.71 -21.34
N ARG A 18 -7.47 -6.27 -22.56
CA ARG A 18 -8.88 -6.10 -22.94
C ARG A 18 -9.68 -7.40 -22.87
N LYS A 19 -9.10 -8.53 -23.30
CA LYS A 19 -9.73 -9.85 -23.17
C LYS A 19 -9.93 -10.25 -21.71
N ALA A 20 -8.92 -10.05 -20.86
CA ALA A 20 -9.01 -10.35 -19.44
C ALA A 20 -10.07 -9.47 -18.73
N ILE A 21 -10.11 -8.17 -19.04
CA ILE A 21 -11.13 -7.25 -18.52
C ILE A 21 -12.53 -7.72 -18.93
N LYS A 22 -12.73 -8.15 -20.19
CA LYS A 22 -14.01 -8.67 -20.66
C LYS A 22 -14.44 -9.90 -19.86
N ALA A 23 -13.57 -10.89 -19.71
CA ALA A 23 -13.85 -12.10 -18.94
C ALA A 23 -14.16 -11.80 -17.45
N VAL A 24 -13.40 -10.89 -16.83
CA VAL A 24 -13.65 -10.46 -15.44
C VAL A 24 -15.00 -9.75 -15.33
N ASN A 25 -15.38 -8.91 -16.31
CA ASN A 25 -16.68 -8.24 -16.31
C ASN A 25 -17.82 -9.25 -16.43
N GLU A 26 -17.67 -10.27 -17.28
CA GLU A 26 -18.67 -11.34 -17.45
C GLU A 26 -18.87 -12.11 -16.14
N VAL A 27 -17.78 -12.57 -15.50
CA VAL A 27 -17.87 -13.27 -14.21
C VAL A 27 -18.43 -12.38 -13.10
N MET A 28 -18.07 -11.10 -13.07
CA MET A 28 -18.62 -10.17 -12.06
C MET A 28 -20.11 -9.91 -12.28
N ALA A 29 -20.57 -9.86 -13.53
CA ALA A 29 -22.00 -9.72 -13.84
C ALA A 29 -22.78 -10.95 -13.38
N ASP A 30 -22.25 -12.16 -13.63
CA ASP A 30 -22.84 -13.42 -13.16
C ASP A 30 -22.92 -13.49 -11.63
N LEU A 31 -21.94 -12.92 -10.94
CA LEU A 31 -21.88 -12.87 -9.47
C LEU A 31 -22.64 -11.68 -8.86
N HIS A 32 -23.28 -10.82 -9.67
CA HIS A 32 -23.93 -9.57 -9.24
C HIS A 32 -23.02 -8.65 -8.40
N VAL A 33 -21.73 -8.59 -8.73
CA VAL A 33 -20.73 -7.77 -8.05
C VAL A 33 -20.46 -6.49 -8.85
N GLU A 34 -20.68 -5.34 -8.22
CA GLU A 34 -20.35 -4.04 -8.81
C GLU A 34 -18.88 -3.66 -8.63
N LYS A 35 -18.30 -3.05 -9.66
CA LYS A 35 -16.94 -2.51 -9.61
C LYS A 35 -16.99 -1.08 -9.08
N HIS A 36 -15.99 -0.70 -8.27
CA HIS A 36 -15.84 0.69 -7.86
C HIS A 36 -15.32 1.55 -9.03
N PRO A 37 -16.03 2.61 -9.46
CA PRO A 37 -15.65 3.42 -10.62
C PRO A 37 -14.26 4.08 -10.45
N ASP A 38 -13.92 4.53 -9.24
CA ASP A 38 -12.67 5.29 -9.00
C ASP A 38 -11.40 4.46 -8.76
N LYS A 39 -11.46 3.12 -8.81
CA LYS A 39 -10.29 2.27 -8.49
C LYS A 39 -9.65 1.56 -9.67
N THR A 40 -10.04 1.92 -10.90
CA THR A 40 -9.57 1.22 -12.09
C THR A 40 -8.40 1.97 -12.74
N PHE A 41 -7.17 1.67 -12.31
CA PHE A 41 -5.99 2.12 -13.04
C PHE A 41 -5.77 1.23 -14.27
N ILE A 42 -5.93 1.80 -15.47
CA ILE A 42 -5.59 1.14 -16.73
C ILE A 42 -4.38 1.86 -17.33
N GLY A 43 -3.19 1.29 -17.13
CA GLY A 43 -1.94 1.91 -17.55
C GLY A 43 -0.82 0.89 -17.78
N ARG A 44 0.31 1.38 -18.28
CA ARG A 44 1.53 0.57 -18.39
C ARG A 44 2.15 0.42 -17.00
N VAL A 45 2.60 -0.79 -16.67
CA VAL A 45 3.38 -1.09 -15.45
C VAL A 45 4.65 -0.22 -15.38
N SER A 46 5.17 0.22 -16.53
CA SER A 46 6.33 1.12 -16.61
C SER A 46 6.14 2.47 -15.91
N ARG A 47 4.89 2.93 -15.74
CA ARG A 47 4.58 4.17 -14.99
C ARG A 47 4.50 3.94 -13.48
N GLY A 48 4.55 2.69 -13.06
CA GLY A 48 4.27 2.23 -11.73
C GLY A 48 2.79 2.30 -11.34
N PHE A 49 2.43 1.57 -10.28
CA PHE A 49 1.08 1.57 -9.73
C PHE A 49 1.08 1.16 -8.25
N GLU A 50 0.05 1.60 -7.52
CA GLU A 50 -0.15 1.21 -6.12
C GLU A 50 -1.03 -0.05 -6.02
N PHE A 51 -0.62 -1.05 -5.25
CA PHE A 51 -1.45 -2.20 -4.91
C PHE A 51 -1.09 -2.75 -3.52
N LEU A 52 -2.11 -3.05 -2.70
CA LEU A 52 -1.98 -3.55 -1.32
C LEU A 52 -1.06 -2.71 -0.41
N GLY A 53 -0.96 -1.41 -0.67
CA GLY A 53 -0.09 -0.50 0.10
C GLY A 53 1.38 -0.50 -0.35
N TYR A 54 1.70 -1.16 -1.45
CA TYR A 54 2.99 -1.12 -2.13
C TYR A 54 2.92 -0.34 -3.44
N TRP A 55 4.04 0.27 -3.81
CA TRP A 55 4.29 0.87 -5.12
C TRP A 55 5.11 -0.11 -5.96
N PHE A 56 4.54 -0.54 -7.08
CA PHE A 56 5.22 -1.37 -8.07
C PHE A 56 5.80 -0.46 -9.13
N SER A 57 7.07 -0.65 -9.48
CA SER A 57 7.73 0.03 -10.60
C SER A 57 8.66 -0.94 -11.33
N PRO A 58 9.17 -0.56 -12.52
CA PRO A 58 10.24 -1.33 -13.17
C PRO A 58 11.51 -1.48 -12.34
N THR A 59 11.75 -0.57 -11.38
CA THR A 59 12.93 -0.56 -10.52
C THR A 59 12.76 -1.42 -9.27
N GLY A 60 11.53 -1.86 -8.97
CA GLY A 60 11.24 -2.79 -7.88
C GLY A 60 9.95 -2.50 -7.15
N LEU A 61 9.81 -3.15 -5.98
CA LEU A 61 8.70 -2.98 -5.05
C LEU A 61 9.12 -2.04 -3.91
N GLN A 62 8.29 -1.05 -3.63
CA GLN A 62 8.50 -0.10 -2.53
C GLN A 62 7.21 0.03 -1.72
N VAL A 63 7.28 0.59 -0.52
CA VAL A 63 6.08 0.95 0.24
C VAL A 63 5.46 2.19 -0.43
N ALA A 64 4.14 2.16 -0.66
CA ALA A 64 3.45 3.32 -1.24
C ALA A 64 3.51 4.52 -0.27
N GLN A 65 3.70 5.73 -0.81
CA GLN A 65 3.78 6.95 -0.01
C GLN A 65 2.56 7.13 0.90
N LYS A 66 1.36 6.87 0.38
CA LYS A 66 0.10 6.91 1.15
C LYS A 66 0.09 5.95 2.33
N THR A 67 0.77 4.81 2.22
CA THR A 67 0.88 3.84 3.33
C THR A 67 1.73 4.41 4.46
N VAL A 68 2.81 5.11 4.13
CA VAL A 68 3.66 5.82 5.10
C VAL A 68 2.90 6.97 5.75
N GLU A 69 2.18 7.78 4.95
CA GLU A 69 1.37 8.90 5.45
C GLU A 69 0.27 8.42 6.42
N ARG A 70 -0.43 7.33 6.08
CA ARG A 70 -1.42 6.71 6.97
C ARG A 70 -0.80 6.20 8.26
N MET A 71 0.40 5.63 8.19
CA MET A 71 1.13 5.21 9.38
C MET A 71 1.45 6.40 10.29
N LYS A 72 2.00 7.49 9.73
CA LYS A 72 2.31 8.72 10.47
C LYS A 72 1.06 9.32 11.12
N ALA A 73 -0.03 9.44 10.37
CA ALA A 73 -1.30 9.94 10.89
C ALA A 73 -1.84 9.07 12.03
N LYS A 74 -1.69 7.74 11.93
CA LYS A 74 -2.13 6.84 12.99
C LYS A 74 -1.28 6.97 14.27
N VAL A 75 0.03 7.15 14.13
CA VAL A 75 0.93 7.40 15.27
C VAL A 75 0.58 8.71 15.95
N ALA A 76 0.38 9.78 15.19
CA ALA A 76 -0.05 11.08 15.74
C ALA A 76 -1.37 10.94 16.51
N GLN A 77 -2.36 10.27 15.92
CA GLN A 77 -3.65 10.02 16.58
C GLN A 77 -3.49 9.23 17.90
N LEU A 78 -2.64 8.18 17.93
CA LEU A 78 -2.42 7.39 19.14
C LEU A 78 -1.78 8.24 20.25
N TYR A 79 -0.84 9.11 19.87
CA TYR A 79 -0.20 10.04 20.78
C TYR A 79 -1.20 11.04 21.37
N GLU A 80 -2.02 11.68 20.52
CA GLU A 80 -3.09 12.60 20.95
C GLU A 80 -4.12 11.94 21.88
N GLN A 81 -4.34 10.64 21.71
CA GLN A 81 -5.23 9.84 22.56
C GLN A 81 -4.60 9.42 23.90
N GLY A 82 -3.35 9.82 24.16
CA GLY A 82 -2.63 9.47 25.38
C GLY A 82 -2.21 7.99 25.43
N ALA A 83 -2.04 7.33 24.28
CA ALA A 83 -1.54 5.96 24.24
C ALA A 83 -0.11 5.92 24.79
N SER A 84 0.20 4.87 25.57
CA SER A 84 1.54 4.69 26.09
C SER A 84 2.56 4.42 24.97
N ASP A 85 3.83 4.76 25.22
CA ASP A 85 4.94 4.48 24.31
C ASP A 85 5.01 3.01 23.90
N ARG A 86 4.66 2.10 24.82
CA ARG A 86 4.57 0.67 24.55
C ARG A 86 3.53 0.35 23.49
N CYS A 87 2.34 0.97 23.57
CA CYS A 87 1.26 0.77 22.60
C CYS A 87 1.66 1.26 21.20
N ILE A 88 2.25 2.45 21.12
CA ILE A 88 2.74 3.02 19.87
C ILE A 88 3.86 2.14 19.29
N GLY A 89 4.80 1.69 20.14
CA GLY A 89 5.89 0.79 19.74
C GLY A 89 5.39 -0.58 19.25
N ASP A 90 4.37 -1.16 19.90
CA ASP A 90 3.72 -2.40 19.46
C ASP A 90 3.07 -2.24 18.08
N TYR A 91 2.37 -1.12 17.85
CA TYR A 91 1.78 -0.79 16.55
C TYR A 91 2.85 -0.68 15.46
N LEU A 92 3.93 0.07 15.72
CA LEU A 92 5.03 0.25 14.77
C LEU A 92 5.71 -1.09 14.44
N ARG A 93 5.94 -1.95 15.44
CA ARG A 93 6.51 -3.30 15.22
C ARG A 93 5.64 -4.14 14.31
N ARG A 94 4.31 -4.14 14.51
CA ARG A 94 3.38 -4.86 13.63
C ARG A 94 3.37 -4.28 12.21
N TRP A 95 3.39 -2.96 12.09
CA TRP A 95 3.44 -2.29 10.78
C TRP A 95 4.73 -2.65 10.02
N VAL A 96 5.89 -2.61 10.68
CA VAL A 96 7.17 -3.02 10.07
C VAL A 96 7.17 -4.49 9.69
N SER A 97 6.63 -5.37 10.54
CA SER A 97 6.51 -6.80 10.23
C SER A 97 5.63 -7.04 9.00
N TRP A 98 4.50 -6.35 8.89
CA TRP A 98 3.62 -6.40 7.71
C TRP A 98 4.33 -5.89 6.45
N VAL A 99 5.00 -4.73 6.53
CA VAL A 99 5.77 -4.16 5.41
C VAL A 99 6.82 -5.14 4.91
N ARG A 100 7.62 -5.72 5.82
CA ARG A 100 8.67 -6.68 5.50
C ARG A 100 8.12 -7.99 4.96
N GLY A 101 6.96 -8.44 5.45
CA GLY A 101 6.28 -9.65 4.97
C GLY A 101 5.92 -9.58 3.49
N GLY A 102 5.59 -8.40 2.96
CA GLY A 102 5.36 -8.22 1.52
C GLY A 102 6.60 -7.82 0.70
N LEU A 103 7.78 -7.64 1.33
CA LEU A 103 9.04 -7.28 0.66
C LEU A 103 10.06 -8.42 0.63
N SER A 104 9.71 -9.63 1.09
CA SER A 104 10.60 -10.80 1.06
C SER A 104 10.92 -11.20 -0.39
N GLY A 105 11.97 -10.60 -0.97
CA GLY A 105 12.40 -10.81 -2.34
C GLY A 105 12.87 -9.55 -3.09
N VAL A 106 12.77 -8.36 -2.50
CA VAL A 106 13.18 -7.11 -3.13
C VAL A 106 14.26 -6.42 -2.30
N VAL A 107 15.36 -6.04 -2.96
CA VAL A 107 16.43 -5.21 -2.38
C VAL A 107 15.79 -3.92 -1.88
N LEU A 108 15.87 -3.68 -0.57
CA LEU A 108 15.44 -2.42 0.03
C LEU A 108 16.37 -1.30 -0.43
N GLY A 109 16.07 -0.73 -1.59
CA GLY A 109 16.42 0.65 -1.87
C GLY A 109 15.57 1.53 -0.97
N PHE A 110 15.97 1.67 0.29
CA PHE A 110 15.59 2.81 1.11
C PHE A 110 16.12 4.04 0.37
N GLY A 111 15.34 4.57 -0.57
CA GLY A 111 15.52 5.91 -1.08
C GLY A 111 15.33 6.85 0.11
N ALA A 112 16.44 7.17 0.78
CA ALA A 112 16.62 8.24 1.76
C ALA A 112 15.38 8.59 2.59
N VAL A 113 14.94 7.67 3.44
CA VAL A 113 14.31 8.04 4.72
C VAL A 113 15.03 7.22 5.77
N GLU A 114 16.15 7.78 6.23
CA GLU A 114 16.84 7.32 7.43
C GLU A 114 15.87 7.53 8.60
N TRP A 115 15.24 6.44 9.05
CA TRP A 115 14.30 6.46 10.17
C TRP A 115 14.89 5.62 11.32
N ASN A 116 15.68 6.26 12.19
CA ASN A 116 16.33 5.64 13.34
C ASN A 116 15.41 5.54 14.57
N GLY A 117 14.19 5.03 14.37
CA GLY A 117 13.29 4.73 15.47
C GLY A 117 12.88 5.94 16.32
N MET A 118 12.40 5.64 17.52
CA MET A 118 11.88 6.56 18.54
C MET A 118 12.84 7.71 18.92
N GLN A 119 14.13 7.63 18.55
CA GLN A 119 15.11 8.69 18.82
C GLN A 119 14.94 9.90 17.88
N ASP A 120 14.52 9.71 16.63
CA ASP A 120 14.37 10.81 15.68
C ASP A 120 13.14 11.69 15.98
N TRP A 121 12.17 11.16 16.74
CA TRP A 121 10.99 11.89 17.24
C TRP A 121 11.31 12.78 18.44
N VAL A 122 12.19 12.33 19.36
CA VAL A 122 12.58 13.11 20.55
C VAL A 122 13.51 14.28 20.18
N VAL A 123 14.35 14.12 19.15
CA VAL A 123 15.38 15.10 18.78
C VAL A 123 14.84 16.27 17.96
N ARG A 124 13.72 16.12 17.23
CA ARG A 124 13.21 17.17 16.32
C ARG A 124 12.14 18.10 16.90
N GLY A 125 11.80 17.99 18.18
CA GLY A 125 11.09 19.05 18.91
C GLY A 125 9.84 19.61 18.22
N CYS A 126 8.95 18.75 17.74
CA CYS A 126 7.61 19.18 17.33
C CYS A 126 6.64 18.93 18.50
N TYR A 127 6.34 20.01 19.21
CA TYR A 127 5.23 20.12 20.16
C TYR A 127 3.88 19.98 19.43
#